data_AF-A0A352A0V3-F1
#
_entry.id   AF-A0A352A0V3-F1
#
_cell.length_a   1.000
_cell.length_b   1.000
_cell.length_c   1.000
_cell.angle_alpha   90.00
_cell.angle_beta   90.00
_cell.angle_gamma   90.00
#
_symmetry.space_group_name_H-M   'P 1'
#
loop_
_entity.id
_entity.type
_entity.pdbx_description
1 polymer ?
#
loop_
_entity_poly.entity_id
_entity_poly.type
_entity_poly.pdbx_seq_one_letter_code
_entity_poly.pdbx_strand_id
1 'polypeptide(L)'
;MNFGFSVWSAPPANTGEKAESNWITMRLKLMFFTGNIFLFGKGRFHCIIGTTHLAKEQVLTILGNMYKKSFYLTEPVGNNAFSYEKRANKSLFVPSLMNGNFSDIKQGSETVFEDFDEKNILRSCTGLRNFVRMEWNGIPMRVFDNHNHALYFWYEARSHGIIGTKNTLVHIDEHSDLWENANNLPSGELKLKEVFHFTNHQCNVGNYIEPTLREGLIEKVLRIEDTIGMGKYASYEKGEKESLILNLDLDFFAPELDYIPFEDKKRIILHFARQAKLITVATSPFFIDQKRAIEMLGKVFEFGEN
;
A
#
# COMPACT_ATOMS: atom_id res chain seq x y z
N MET A 1 2.06 45.32 21.01
CA MET A 1 2.33 44.13 21.84
C MET A 1 3.82 43.83 21.74
N ASN A 2 4.56 44.12 22.80
CA ASN A 2 5.99 43.81 22.91
C ASN A 2 6.17 42.33 23.24
N PHE A 3 6.93 41.59 22.45
CA PHE A 3 7.45 40.29 22.85
C PHE A 3 8.92 40.45 23.25
N GLY A 4 9.18 40.41 24.55
CA GLY A 4 10.52 40.39 25.11
C GLY A 4 11.14 38.99 24.98
N PHE A 5 12.39 38.93 24.54
CA PHE A 5 13.23 37.74 24.67
C PHE A 5 14.09 37.88 25.92
N SER A 6 13.95 36.94 26.86
CA SER A 6 14.88 36.78 27.98
C SER A 6 16.06 35.93 27.53
N VAL A 7 17.27 36.46 27.71
CA VAL A 7 18.54 35.76 27.47
C VAL A 7 18.90 35.02 28.76
N TRP A 8 18.93 33.68 28.72
CA TRP A 8 19.57 32.89 29.78
C TRP A 8 21.08 32.88 29.55
N SER A 9 21.83 33.40 30.51
CA SER A 9 23.29 33.33 30.58
C SER A 9 23.73 31.94 31.05
N ALA A 10 24.66 31.33 30.32
CA ALA A 10 25.35 30.11 30.75
C ALA A 10 26.49 30.46 31.73
N PRO A 11 26.76 29.65 32.77
CA PRO A 11 27.88 29.86 33.67
C PRO A 11 29.22 29.44 33.01
N PRO A 12 30.37 29.97 33.48
CA PRO A 12 31.65 29.79 32.82
C PRO A 12 32.20 28.36 32.98
N ALA A 13 32.87 27.91 31.92
CA ALA A 13 33.58 26.64 31.86
C ALA A 13 34.76 26.63 32.84
N ASN A 14 34.82 25.59 33.67
CA ASN A 14 36.01 25.26 34.45
C ASN A 14 36.73 24.05 33.84
N THR A 15 38.05 24.19 33.81
CA THR A 15 39.11 23.32 33.31
C THR A 15 39.23 22.00 34.08
N GLY A 16 39.59 20.91 33.39
CA GLY A 16 40.14 19.72 34.06
C GLY A 16 39.96 18.40 33.30
N GLU A 17 41.05 17.96 32.67
CA GLU A 17 41.47 16.58 32.36
C GLU A 17 40.58 15.38 32.78
N LYS A 18 40.24 14.52 31.82
CA LYS A 18 40.83 13.18 31.59
C LYS A 18 40.01 12.42 30.55
N ALA A 19 40.71 11.89 29.55
CA ALA A 19 40.17 10.97 28.57
C ALA A 19 39.94 9.61 29.22
N GLU A 20 38.73 9.08 29.13
CA GLU A 20 38.49 7.63 29.12
C GLU A 20 37.11 7.33 28.52
N SER A 21 37.10 6.24 27.75
CA SER A 21 36.06 5.68 26.89
C SER A 21 34.63 5.69 27.45
N ASN A 22 33.68 6.20 26.67
CA ASN A 22 32.25 5.93 26.87
C ASN A 22 31.52 5.83 25.52
N TRP A 23 30.89 4.68 25.29
CA TRP A 23 29.92 4.45 24.21
C TRP A 23 28.71 5.36 24.45
N ILE A 24 28.53 6.40 23.64
CA ILE A 24 27.36 7.27 23.69
C ILE A 24 26.36 6.81 22.63
N THR A 25 25.27 6.22 23.09
CA THR A 25 24.05 5.98 22.32
C THR A 25 23.44 7.34 21.93
N MET A 26 23.55 7.74 20.65
CA MET A 26 22.86 8.94 20.15
C MET A 26 21.36 8.66 20.02
N ARG A 27 20.55 9.27 20.89
CA ARG A 27 19.11 9.49 20.62
C ARG A 27 18.97 10.73 19.75
N LEU A 28 18.73 10.57 18.44
CA LEU A 28 18.26 11.66 17.60
C LEU A 28 16.80 11.99 17.94
N LYS A 29 16.53 13.23 18.34
CA LYS A 29 15.18 13.82 18.31
C LYS A 29 15.09 14.69 17.06
N LEU A 30 14.23 14.30 16.11
CA LEU A 30 13.88 15.13 14.96
C LEU A 30 12.66 15.99 15.35
N MET A 31 12.76 17.31 15.20
CA MET A 31 11.62 18.22 15.26
C MET A 31 11.42 18.85 13.89
N PHE A 32 10.20 18.74 13.35
CA PHE A 32 9.80 19.39 12.12
C PHE A 32 9.18 20.75 12.44
N PHE A 33 9.87 21.83 12.05
CA PHE A 33 9.27 23.14 11.89
C PHE A 33 9.60 23.62 10.48
N THR A 34 8.57 23.93 9.70
CA THR A 34 8.63 24.61 8.40
C THR A 34 9.77 24.11 7.48
N GLY A 35 9.64 22.89 6.94
CA GLY A 35 10.44 22.42 5.80
C GLY A 35 11.96 22.27 5.99
N ASN A 36 12.50 22.54 7.18
CA ASN A 36 13.93 22.51 7.46
C ASN A 36 14.28 21.38 8.43
N ILE A 37 15.32 20.60 8.11
CA ILE A 37 15.87 19.55 8.99
C ILE A 37 16.96 20.19 9.85
N PHE A 38 16.78 20.19 11.17
CA PHE A 38 17.80 20.64 12.12
C PHE A 38 18.41 19.43 12.82
N LEU A 39 19.71 19.21 12.62
CA LEU A 39 20.50 18.23 13.37
C LEU A 39 21.15 18.91 14.57
N PHE A 40 20.78 18.49 15.77
CA PHE A 40 21.36 19.02 17.01
C PHE A 40 22.48 18.12 17.51
N GLY A 41 23.73 18.57 17.35
CA GLY A 41 24.90 18.05 18.05
C GLY A 41 25.43 19.08 19.03
N LYS A 42 26.03 18.65 20.15
CA LYS A 42 26.63 19.56 21.14
C LYS A 42 27.66 20.49 20.46
N GLY A 43 27.32 21.77 20.34
CA GLY A 43 28.30 22.86 20.25
C GLY A 43 28.53 23.56 18.90
N ARG A 44 27.90 23.17 17.78
CA ARG A 44 28.00 23.96 16.52
C ARG A 44 26.72 23.87 15.67
N PHE A 45 26.16 25.02 15.32
CA PHE A 45 25.10 25.14 14.32
C PHE A 45 25.72 24.98 12.92
N HIS A 46 25.35 23.92 12.19
CA HIS A 46 25.52 23.88 10.74
C HIS A 46 24.13 24.00 10.12
N CYS A 47 23.86 25.14 9.49
CA CYS A 47 22.68 25.32 8.66
C CYS A 47 23.00 24.67 7.29
N ILE A 48 22.47 23.48 7.04
CA ILE A 48 22.54 22.87 5.71
C ILE A 48 21.34 23.38 4.94
N ILE A 49 21.53 24.45 4.17
CA ILE A 49 20.57 24.90 3.16
C ILE A 49 20.99 24.22 1.86
N GLY A 50 20.35 23.10 1.52
CA GLY A 50 20.73 22.34 0.33
C GLY A 50 19.77 21.19 0.01
N THR A 51 19.00 21.40 -1.06
CA THR A 51 18.31 20.42 -1.93
C THR A 51 17.35 19.40 -1.29
N THR A 52 16.07 19.73 -1.39
CA THR A 52 14.87 19.06 -0.86
C THR A 52 14.47 17.75 -1.57
N HIS A 53 15.27 17.21 -2.49
CA HIS A 53 14.91 15.99 -3.24
C HIS A 53 15.64 14.71 -2.78
N LEU A 54 16.95 14.81 -2.53
CA LEU A 54 17.77 13.66 -2.10
C LEU A 54 17.50 13.22 -0.65
N ALA A 55 17.14 14.17 0.23
CA ALA A 55 16.83 13.87 1.62
C ALA A 55 15.50 13.10 1.78
N LYS A 56 14.53 13.27 0.86
CA LYS A 56 13.28 12.49 0.89
C LYS A 56 13.54 11.02 0.54
N GLU A 57 14.32 10.74 -0.51
CA GLU A 57 14.66 9.37 -0.90
C GLU A 57 15.50 8.64 0.18
N GLN A 58 16.46 9.34 0.81
CA GLN A 58 17.29 8.71 1.84
C GLN A 58 16.56 8.46 3.17
N VAL A 59 15.58 9.29 3.55
CA VAL A 59 14.73 9.04 4.73
C VAL A 59 13.72 7.91 4.46
N LEU A 60 13.19 7.80 3.24
CA LEU A 60 12.38 6.64 2.80
C LEU A 60 13.15 5.30 2.88
N THR A 61 14.48 5.34 2.86
CA THR A 61 15.33 4.15 2.91
C THR A 61 15.52 3.59 4.33
N ILE A 62 15.22 4.36 5.38
CA ILE A 62 15.44 3.96 6.78
C ILE A 62 14.24 3.19 7.38
N LEU A 63 13.06 3.31 6.78
CA LEU A 63 11.92 2.42 7.04
C LEU A 63 11.94 1.31 6.00
N GLY A 64 12.59 0.19 6.31
CA GLY A 64 12.82 -0.91 5.37
C GLY A 64 11.52 -1.36 4.68
N ASN A 65 11.44 -1.15 3.37
CA ASN A 65 10.38 -1.72 2.53
C ASN A 65 10.39 -3.25 2.65
N MET A 66 9.30 -3.82 3.18
CA MET A 66 9.23 -5.24 3.48
C MET A 66 9.17 -6.12 2.23
N TYR A 67 8.71 -5.59 1.10
CA TYR A 67 8.71 -6.28 -0.21
C TYR A 67 10.02 -6.08 -0.99
N LYS A 68 11.15 -5.74 -0.34
CA LYS A 68 12.43 -5.52 -1.05
C LYS A 68 12.95 -6.75 -1.80
N LYS A 69 12.61 -7.95 -1.34
CA LYS A 69 12.97 -9.22 -1.98
C LYS A 69 11.71 -10.06 -2.13
N SER A 70 11.65 -10.84 -3.20
CA SER A 70 10.64 -11.87 -3.33
C SER A 70 10.88 -12.99 -2.33
N PHE A 71 9.83 -13.73 -2.02
CA PHE A 71 9.88 -14.86 -1.11
C PHE A 71 8.78 -15.85 -1.45
N TYR A 72 8.80 -17.03 -0.83
CA TYR A 72 7.73 -18.01 -0.93
C TYR A 72 6.98 -18.10 0.39
N LEU A 73 5.66 -18.17 0.32
CA LEU A 73 4.82 -18.65 1.41
C LEU A 73 4.79 -20.17 1.31
N THR A 74 5.40 -20.87 2.27
CA THR A 74 5.49 -22.34 2.29
C THR A 74 4.55 -22.99 3.28
N GLU A 75 4.12 -22.24 4.31
CA GLU A 75 3.19 -22.73 5.32
C GLU A 75 1.73 -22.56 4.85
N PRO A 76 0.77 -23.33 5.39
CA PRO A 76 -0.66 -23.25 5.05
C PRO A 76 -1.33 -22.01 5.67
N VAL A 77 -0.84 -20.83 5.31
CA VAL A 77 -1.25 -19.54 5.87
C VAL A 77 -1.56 -18.54 4.76
N GLY A 78 -2.36 -17.52 5.09
CA GLY A 78 -2.82 -16.52 4.13
C GLY A 78 -3.40 -17.14 2.85
N ASN A 79 -2.97 -16.66 1.68
CA ASN A 79 -3.39 -17.25 0.40
C ASN A 79 -2.90 -18.69 0.19
N ASN A 80 -1.78 -19.10 0.81
CA ASN A 80 -1.29 -20.46 0.63
C ASN A 80 -2.15 -21.50 1.37
N ALA A 81 -3.00 -21.07 2.31
CA ALA A 81 -3.95 -21.95 3.00
C ALA A 81 -5.02 -22.55 2.06
N PHE A 82 -5.35 -21.87 0.96
CA PHE A 82 -6.35 -22.34 0.00
C PHE A 82 -5.97 -23.71 -0.57
N SER A 83 -6.88 -24.68 -0.34
CA SER A 83 -6.73 -26.09 -0.72
C SER A 83 -5.36 -26.70 -0.43
N TYR A 84 -4.62 -26.19 0.58
CA TYR A 84 -3.21 -26.50 0.78
C TYR A 84 -2.95 -28.01 0.76
N GLU A 85 -3.72 -28.79 1.52
CA GLU A 85 -3.56 -30.25 1.60
C GLU A 85 -3.82 -30.98 0.28
N LYS A 86 -4.73 -30.46 -0.56
CA LYS A 86 -5.12 -31.08 -1.83
C LYS A 86 -4.14 -30.78 -2.97
N ARG A 87 -3.38 -29.68 -2.89
CA ARG A 87 -2.46 -29.24 -3.96
C ARG A 87 -1.13 -29.99 -3.90
N ALA A 88 -0.53 -30.24 -5.07
CA ALA A 88 0.81 -30.81 -5.15
C ALA A 88 1.89 -29.76 -4.82
N ASN A 89 1.73 -28.54 -5.36
CA ASN A 89 2.55 -27.41 -4.99
C ASN A 89 2.12 -26.91 -3.60
N LYS A 90 3.09 -26.74 -2.69
CA LYS A 90 2.87 -26.28 -1.31
C LYS A 90 3.38 -24.87 -1.07
N SER A 91 3.78 -24.16 -2.13
CA SER A 91 4.35 -22.84 -2.02
C SER A 91 3.76 -21.87 -3.03
N LEU A 92 3.50 -20.64 -2.58
CA LEU A 92 3.14 -19.53 -3.45
C LEU A 92 4.24 -18.48 -3.43
N PHE A 93 4.59 -17.97 -4.61
CA PHE A 93 5.56 -16.91 -4.76
C PHE A 93 4.92 -15.55 -4.48
N VAL A 94 5.62 -14.71 -3.72
CA VAL A 94 5.26 -13.31 -3.49
C VAL A 94 6.33 -12.42 -4.13
N PRO A 95 5.98 -11.65 -5.19
CA PRO A 95 6.92 -10.80 -5.89
C PRO A 95 7.55 -9.70 -5.02
N SER A 96 8.76 -9.27 -5.40
CA SER A 96 9.36 -8.05 -4.84
C SER A 96 8.70 -6.79 -5.39
N LEU A 97 8.71 -5.72 -4.60
CA LEU A 97 8.32 -4.38 -5.02
C LEU A 97 9.51 -3.64 -5.66
N MET A 98 9.24 -2.98 -6.79
CA MET A 98 10.15 -2.02 -7.41
C MET A 98 9.45 -0.67 -7.63
N ASN A 99 10.24 0.40 -7.79
CA ASN A 99 9.75 1.64 -8.39
C ASN A 99 9.81 1.49 -9.90
N GLY A 100 8.76 1.90 -10.61
CA GLY A 100 8.68 1.74 -12.06
C GLY A 100 7.53 2.52 -12.67
N ASN A 101 7.18 2.14 -13.90
CA ASN A 101 6.05 2.67 -14.65
C ASN A 101 5.25 1.53 -15.29
N PHE A 102 4.25 1.85 -16.12
CA PHE A 102 3.38 0.86 -16.75
C PHE A 102 4.16 -0.19 -17.57
N SER A 103 5.27 0.18 -18.22
CA SER A 103 6.08 -0.76 -19.00
C SER A 103 6.81 -1.81 -18.14
N ASP A 104 6.91 -1.60 -16.83
CA ASP A 104 7.48 -2.55 -15.86
C ASP A 104 6.44 -3.56 -15.34
N ILE A 105 5.16 -3.33 -15.60
CA ILE A 105 4.07 -4.25 -15.23
C ILE A 105 4.08 -5.42 -16.22
N LYS A 106 4.80 -6.48 -15.85
CA LYS A 106 4.99 -7.66 -16.69
C LYS A 106 4.56 -8.91 -15.94
N GLN A 107 3.95 -9.84 -16.67
CA GLN A 107 3.70 -11.19 -16.18
C GLN A 107 5.03 -11.90 -15.82
N GLY A 108 5.02 -12.58 -14.68
CA GLY A 108 6.09 -13.45 -14.21
C GLY A 108 5.86 -14.90 -14.62
N SER A 109 6.76 -15.79 -14.21
CA SER A 109 6.66 -17.24 -14.45
C SER A 109 6.30 -18.05 -13.21
N GLU A 110 6.36 -17.44 -12.03
CA GLU A 110 6.14 -18.11 -10.75
C GLU A 110 4.65 -18.23 -10.43
N THR A 111 4.25 -19.33 -9.78
CA THR A 111 2.89 -19.51 -9.26
C THR A 111 2.66 -18.63 -8.04
N VAL A 112 1.74 -17.67 -8.13
CA VAL A 112 1.42 -16.71 -7.06
C VAL A 112 0.09 -17.01 -6.37
N PHE A 113 -0.75 -17.81 -7.02
CA PHE A 113 -2.01 -18.29 -6.47
C PHE A 113 -2.33 -19.66 -7.05
N GLU A 114 -2.91 -20.54 -6.24
CA GLU A 114 -3.32 -21.85 -6.69
C GLU A 114 -4.48 -22.37 -5.84
N ASP A 115 -5.59 -22.71 -6.48
CA ASP A 115 -6.76 -23.30 -5.83
C ASP A 115 -7.60 -24.09 -6.85
N PHE A 116 -8.61 -24.82 -6.37
CA PHE A 116 -9.61 -25.48 -7.22
C PHE A 116 -10.74 -24.50 -7.55
N ASP A 117 -11.09 -24.41 -8.83
CA ASP A 117 -12.24 -23.62 -9.27
C ASP A 117 -13.58 -24.29 -8.92
N GLU A 118 -14.69 -23.64 -9.29
CA GLU A 118 -16.05 -24.14 -9.06
C GLU A 118 -16.33 -25.50 -9.73
N LYS A 119 -15.54 -25.88 -10.75
CA LYS A 119 -15.62 -27.17 -11.44
C LYS A 119 -14.66 -28.19 -10.85
N ASN A 120 -14.04 -27.87 -9.72
CA ASN A 120 -13.06 -28.68 -9.02
C ASN A 120 -11.83 -29.00 -9.90
N ILE A 121 -11.45 -28.06 -10.76
CA ILE A 121 -10.22 -28.12 -11.56
C ILE A 121 -9.16 -27.26 -10.87
N LEU A 122 -7.98 -27.83 -10.64
CA LEU A 122 -6.85 -27.09 -10.09
C LEU A 122 -6.39 -26.00 -11.07
N ARG A 123 -6.37 -24.76 -10.61
CA ARG A 123 -5.85 -23.60 -11.34
C ARG A 123 -4.55 -23.16 -10.67
N SER A 124 -3.46 -23.14 -11.44
CA SER A 124 -2.15 -22.65 -11.00
C SER A 124 -1.83 -21.37 -11.76
N CYS A 125 -1.84 -20.25 -11.05
CA CYS A 125 -1.88 -18.93 -11.67
C CYS A 125 -0.54 -18.19 -11.50
N THR A 126 0.01 -17.73 -12.61
CA THR A 126 1.20 -16.87 -12.61
C THR A 126 0.79 -15.40 -12.50
N GLY A 127 1.46 -14.65 -11.62
CA GLY A 127 1.16 -13.23 -11.38
C GLY A 127 2.13 -12.28 -12.07
N LEU A 128 2.39 -11.16 -11.40
CA LEU A 128 3.37 -10.18 -11.81
C LEU A 128 4.79 -10.65 -11.52
N ARG A 129 5.75 -10.23 -12.34
CA ARG A 129 7.18 -10.43 -12.08
C ARG A 129 7.62 -9.66 -10.83
N ASN A 130 7.15 -8.43 -10.72
CA ASN A 130 7.41 -7.51 -9.61
C ASN A 130 6.12 -6.77 -9.31
N PHE A 131 5.89 -6.42 -8.05
CA PHE A 131 4.96 -5.36 -7.72
C PHE A 131 5.58 -4.02 -8.14
N VAL A 132 4.73 -3.07 -8.52
CA VAL A 132 5.18 -1.79 -9.06
C VAL A 132 4.62 -0.64 -8.23
N ARG A 133 5.54 0.17 -7.70
CA ARG A 133 5.27 1.51 -7.19
C ARG A 133 5.42 2.49 -8.34
N MET A 134 4.33 3.18 -8.64
CA MET A 134 4.28 4.20 -9.69
C MET A 134 3.33 5.33 -9.27
N GLU A 135 3.06 6.25 -10.20
CA GLU A 135 2.11 7.34 -10.01
C GLU A 135 1.20 7.44 -11.23
N TRP A 136 -0.04 7.88 -11.02
CA TRP A 136 -0.96 8.28 -12.07
C TRP A 136 -1.42 9.70 -11.78
N ASN A 137 -1.11 10.65 -12.68
CA ASN A 137 -1.43 12.08 -12.50
C ASN A 137 -0.99 12.65 -11.14
N GLY A 138 0.21 12.25 -10.67
CA GLY A 138 0.76 12.66 -9.38
C GLY A 138 0.12 11.97 -8.16
N ILE A 139 -0.81 11.03 -8.37
CA ILE A 139 -1.42 10.23 -7.32
C ILE A 139 -0.62 8.93 -7.17
N PRO A 140 -0.10 8.61 -5.97
CA PRO A 140 0.61 7.36 -5.72
C PRO A 140 -0.25 6.14 -6.08
N MET A 141 0.32 5.24 -6.88
CA MET A 141 -0.31 3.99 -7.31
C MET A 141 0.57 2.78 -6.94
N ARG A 142 -0.07 1.68 -6.51
CA ARG A 142 0.59 0.39 -6.28
C ARG A 142 -0.11 -0.66 -7.10
N VAL A 143 0.64 -1.41 -7.89
CA VAL A 143 0.13 -2.52 -8.70
C VAL A 143 0.77 -3.81 -8.20
N PHE A 144 -0.05 -4.80 -7.88
CA PHE A 144 0.34 -6.10 -7.32
C PHE A 144 -0.59 -7.20 -7.83
N ASP A 145 -0.30 -8.47 -7.53
CA ASP A 145 -1.11 -9.59 -8.03
C ASP A 145 -2.38 -9.80 -7.20
N ASN A 146 -2.26 -10.34 -5.98
CA ASN A 146 -3.38 -10.73 -5.14
C ASN A 146 -3.86 -9.56 -4.26
N HIS A 147 -5.17 -9.43 -4.10
CA HIS A 147 -5.74 -8.21 -3.51
C HIS A 147 -5.38 -7.95 -2.05
N ASN A 148 -5.10 -9.00 -1.27
CA ASN A 148 -4.69 -8.87 0.13
C ASN A 148 -3.46 -7.98 0.33
N HIS A 149 -2.57 -7.88 -0.67
CA HIS A 149 -1.39 -7.02 -0.59
C HIS A 149 -1.73 -5.52 -0.45
N ALA A 150 -2.95 -5.10 -0.82
CA ALA A 150 -3.46 -3.75 -0.64
C ALA A 150 -3.31 -3.27 0.82
N LEU A 151 -3.60 -4.16 1.78
CA LEU A 151 -3.54 -3.85 3.23
C LEU A 151 -2.18 -3.27 3.60
N TYR A 152 -1.08 -3.94 3.22
CA TYR A 152 0.26 -3.46 3.53
C TYR A 152 0.51 -2.07 2.95
N PHE A 153 0.10 -1.85 1.69
CA PHE A 153 0.33 -0.58 1.01
C PHE A 153 -0.49 0.57 1.59
N TRP A 154 -1.66 0.31 2.17
CA TRP A 154 -2.40 1.33 2.90
C TRP A 154 -1.66 1.76 4.17
N TYR A 155 -1.17 0.80 4.96
CA TYR A 155 -0.38 1.11 6.16
C TYR A 155 0.96 1.77 5.83
N GLU A 156 1.60 1.36 4.74
CA GLU A 156 2.78 2.03 4.23
C GLU A 156 2.47 3.50 3.87
N ALA A 157 1.39 3.75 3.14
CA ALA A 157 0.95 5.10 2.80
C ALA A 157 0.62 5.93 4.04
N ARG A 158 -0.01 5.34 5.06
CA ARG A 158 -0.25 5.98 6.36
C ARG A 158 1.06 6.34 7.07
N SER A 159 2.04 5.44 7.08
CA SER A 159 3.35 5.69 7.70
C SER A 159 4.12 6.85 7.05
N HIS A 160 3.84 7.12 5.78
CA HIS A 160 4.40 8.25 5.02
C HIS A 160 3.50 9.51 5.05
N GLY A 161 2.39 9.50 5.77
CA GLY A 161 1.45 10.62 5.85
C GLY A 161 0.69 10.92 4.56
N ILE A 162 0.63 9.97 3.62
CA ILE A 162 -0.16 10.09 2.37
C ILE A 162 -1.65 9.99 2.68
N ILE A 163 -2.01 9.07 3.58
CA ILE A 163 -3.36 8.88 4.10
C ILE A 163 -3.38 8.97 5.63
N GLY A 164 -4.55 9.27 6.20
CA GLY A 164 -4.77 9.29 7.64
C GLY A 164 -5.39 7.99 8.16
N THR A 165 -6.14 8.10 9.25
CA THR A 165 -7.15 7.12 9.69
C THR A 165 -8.53 7.54 9.19
N LYS A 166 -9.54 6.69 9.35
CA LYS A 166 -10.93 6.98 8.96
C LYS A 166 -11.07 7.35 7.49
N ASN A 167 -10.37 6.62 6.62
CA ASN A 167 -10.48 6.82 5.19
C ASN A 167 -11.78 6.19 4.67
N THR A 168 -12.28 6.73 3.56
CA THR A 168 -13.25 6.02 2.72
C THR A 168 -12.49 5.15 1.74
N LEU A 169 -12.79 3.85 1.78
CA LEU A 169 -12.32 2.89 0.79
C LEU A 169 -13.35 2.81 -0.33
N VAL A 170 -12.94 3.12 -1.56
CA VAL A 170 -13.72 2.78 -2.76
C VAL A 170 -13.18 1.48 -3.28
N HIS A 171 -13.96 0.42 -3.12
CA HIS A 171 -13.59 -0.94 -3.53
C HIS A 171 -14.36 -1.27 -4.80
N ILE A 172 -13.64 -1.37 -5.91
CA ILE A 172 -14.17 -1.74 -7.22
C ILE A 172 -13.59 -3.12 -7.55
N ASP A 173 -14.44 -4.13 -7.59
CA ASP A 173 -14.06 -5.54 -7.51
C ASP A 173 -15.28 -6.40 -7.87
N GLU A 174 -15.12 -7.60 -8.43
CA GLU A 174 -16.25 -8.55 -8.55
C GLU A 174 -16.73 -9.09 -7.18
N HIS A 175 -15.84 -9.10 -6.19
CA HIS A 175 -15.99 -9.65 -4.86
C HIS A 175 -16.04 -8.56 -3.79
N SER A 176 -16.47 -8.95 -2.58
CA SER A 176 -16.61 -7.99 -1.46
C SER A 176 -15.36 -7.82 -0.60
N ASP A 177 -14.50 -8.86 -0.57
CA ASP A 177 -13.32 -9.00 0.30
C ASP A 177 -13.49 -8.68 1.79
N LEU A 178 -14.73 -8.83 2.26
CA LEU A 178 -15.19 -8.53 3.61
C LEU A 178 -15.52 -9.78 4.42
N TRP A 179 -14.97 -10.95 4.05
CA TRP A 179 -15.11 -12.13 4.91
C TRP A 179 -14.49 -11.86 6.28
N GLU A 180 -15.05 -12.51 7.30
CA GLU A 180 -14.55 -12.37 8.65
C GLU A 180 -13.08 -12.82 8.76
N ASN A 181 -12.29 -12.04 9.48
CA ASN A 181 -10.92 -12.40 9.81
C ASN A 181 -10.78 -12.52 11.33
N ALA A 182 -10.56 -13.73 11.83
CA ALA A 182 -10.40 -13.96 13.26
C ALA A 182 -9.16 -13.27 13.87
N ASN A 183 -8.17 -12.93 13.04
CA ASN A 183 -6.95 -12.27 13.50
C ASN A 183 -7.17 -10.77 13.61
N ASN A 184 -6.63 -10.15 14.67
CA ASN A 184 -6.56 -8.70 14.79
C ASN A 184 -5.21 -8.21 14.27
N LEU A 185 -5.21 -7.02 13.69
CA LEU A 185 -3.95 -6.31 13.47
C LEU A 185 -3.25 -6.06 14.83
N PRO A 186 -1.91 -5.98 14.84
CA PRO A 186 -1.18 -5.69 16.07
C PRO A 186 -1.66 -4.37 16.70
N SER A 187 -1.93 -4.37 18.00
CA SER A 187 -2.35 -3.16 18.71
C SER A 187 -1.17 -2.23 19.02
N GLY A 188 -1.40 -0.91 19.05
CA GLY A 188 -0.41 0.10 19.44
C GLY A 188 0.27 0.81 18.26
N GLU A 189 1.52 1.24 18.44
CA GLU A 189 2.30 1.87 17.36
C GLU A 189 2.66 0.81 16.31
N LEU A 190 1.85 0.74 15.25
CA LEU A 190 1.98 -0.24 14.19
C LEU A 190 3.33 -0.12 13.46
N LYS A 191 4.08 -1.22 13.46
CA LYS A 191 5.30 -1.36 12.67
C LYS A 191 4.97 -2.02 11.34
N LEU A 192 5.46 -1.46 10.23
CA LEU A 192 5.25 -2.01 8.88
C LEU A 192 5.66 -3.49 8.75
N LYS A 193 6.64 -3.93 9.55
CA LYS A 193 7.04 -5.35 9.62
C LYS A 193 5.92 -6.26 10.12
N GLU A 194 5.17 -5.81 11.13
CA GLU A 194 4.08 -6.60 11.71
C GLU A 194 2.86 -6.59 10.78
N VAL A 195 2.58 -5.45 10.15
CA VAL A 195 1.57 -5.35 9.09
C VAL A 195 1.91 -6.27 7.92
N PHE A 196 3.16 -6.28 7.47
CA PHE A 196 3.62 -7.20 6.42
C PHE A 196 3.41 -8.66 6.79
N HIS A 197 3.72 -9.04 8.03
CA HIS A 197 3.47 -10.40 8.51
C HIS A 197 1.97 -10.71 8.48
N PHE A 198 1.14 -9.81 9.02
CA PHE A 198 -0.31 -9.92 9.04
C PHE A 198 -0.89 -10.10 7.62
N THR A 199 -0.53 -9.21 6.68
CA THR A 199 -0.97 -9.25 5.27
C THR A 199 -0.71 -10.59 4.60
N ASN A 200 0.45 -11.21 4.88
CA ASN A 200 0.90 -12.41 4.17
C ASN A 200 0.55 -13.73 4.88
N HIS A 201 0.36 -13.71 6.20
CA HIS A 201 0.19 -14.93 7.01
C HIS A 201 -1.17 -15.01 7.71
N GLN A 202 -1.88 -13.89 7.84
CA GLN A 202 -3.13 -13.81 8.62
C GLN A 202 -4.30 -13.23 7.81
N CYS A 203 -4.04 -12.76 6.59
CA CYS A 203 -5.05 -12.40 5.60
C CYS A 203 -4.95 -13.29 4.38
N ASN A 204 -6.08 -13.45 3.70
CA ASN A 204 -6.15 -13.91 2.33
C ASN A 204 -6.93 -12.89 1.48
N VAL A 205 -7.07 -13.17 0.18
CA VAL A 205 -7.78 -12.29 -0.77
C VAL A 205 -9.18 -11.92 -0.29
N GLY A 206 -9.92 -12.81 0.38
CA GLY A 206 -11.31 -12.55 0.77
C GLY A 206 -11.51 -11.82 2.10
N ASN A 207 -10.46 -11.55 2.91
CA ASN A 207 -10.65 -11.11 4.30
C ASN A 207 -9.66 -10.05 4.83
N TYR A 208 -9.01 -9.29 3.95
CA TYR A 208 -8.05 -8.26 4.35
C TYR A 208 -8.70 -6.91 4.67
N ILE A 209 -9.92 -6.63 4.20
CA ILE A 209 -10.57 -5.33 4.46
C ILE A 209 -11.07 -5.25 5.91
N GLU A 210 -11.71 -6.31 6.40
CA GLU A 210 -12.37 -6.32 7.71
C GLU A 210 -11.47 -5.87 8.89
N PRO A 211 -10.20 -6.34 9.01
CA PRO A 211 -9.30 -5.87 10.07
C PRO A 211 -9.05 -4.36 10.06
N THR A 212 -9.09 -3.72 8.89
CA THR A 212 -8.83 -2.28 8.74
C THR A 212 -10.02 -1.42 9.18
N LEU A 213 -11.23 -1.98 9.17
CA LEU A 213 -12.43 -1.37 9.73
C LEU A 213 -12.39 -1.42 11.26
N ARG A 214 -12.02 -2.57 11.84
CA ARG A 214 -11.86 -2.72 13.30
C ARG A 214 -10.83 -1.74 13.88
N GLU A 215 -9.69 -1.57 13.21
CA GLU A 215 -8.63 -0.64 13.64
C GLU A 215 -8.91 0.83 13.27
N GLY A 216 -10.00 1.12 12.55
CA GLY A 216 -10.36 2.48 12.15
C GLY A 216 -9.41 3.12 11.13
N LEU A 217 -8.61 2.33 10.41
CA LEU A 217 -7.90 2.84 9.23
C LEU A 217 -8.92 3.22 8.14
N ILE A 218 -9.91 2.35 7.94
CA ILE A 218 -11.06 2.59 7.07
C ILE A 218 -12.27 2.85 7.96
N GLU A 219 -13.05 3.88 7.66
CA GLU A 219 -14.32 4.17 8.36
C GLU A 219 -15.53 3.72 7.53
N LYS A 220 -15.40 3.75 6.20
CA LYS A 220 -16.49 3.46 5.27
C LYS A 220 -15.97 2.76 4.04
N VAL A 221 -16.72 1.79 3.54
CA VAL A 221 -16.45 1.11 2.26
C VAL A 221 -17.58 1.41 1.28
N LEU A 222 -17.23 1.96 0.11
CA LEU A 222 -18.11 2.06 -1.05
C LEU A 222 -17.81 0.87 -1.96
N ARG A 223 -18.72 -0.11 -1.98
CA ARG A 223 -18.60 -1.34 -2.79
C ARG A 223 -19.20 -1.13 -4.18
N ILE A 224 -18.41 -1.32 -5.21
CA ILE A 224 -18.83 -1.21 -6.61
C ILE A 224 -18.51 -2.55 -7.28
N GLU A 225 -19.47 -3.45 -7.19
CA GLU A 225 -19.34 -4.84 -7.67
C GLU A 225 -20.08 -5.07 -8.99
N ASP A 226 -21.08 -4.23 -9.24
CA ASP A 226 -22.00 -4.36 -10.34
C ASP A 226 -22.58 -2.98 -10.73
N THR A 227 -23.57 -3.00 -11.62
CA THR A 227 -24.29 -1.80 -12.06
C THR A 227 -25.08 -1.11 -10.94
N ILE A 228 -25.48 -1.83 -9.89
CA ILE A 228 -26.18 -1.27 -8.72
C ILE A 228 -25.20 -0.40 -7.93
N GLY A 229 -24.02 -0.93 -7.61
CA GLY A 229 -22.93 -0.19 -6.97
C GLY A 229 -22.51 1.03 -7.79
N MET A 230 -22.32 0.85 -9.09
CA MET A 230 -21.99 1.95 -10.01
C MET A 230 -23.06 3.04 -9.99
N GLY A 231 -24.34 2.68 -10.12
CA GLY A 231 -25.45 3.64 -10.11
C GLY A 231 -25.58 4.38 -8.78
N LYS A 232 -25.42 3.66 -7.66
CA LYS A 232 -25.51 4.22 -6.30
C LYS A 232 -24.45 5.29 -6.03
N TYR A 233 -23.24 5.10 -6.55
CA TYR A 233 -22.09 5.95 -6.25
C TYR A 233 -21.60 6.81 -7.42
N ALA A 234 -22.31 6.81 -8.57
CA ALA A 234 -21.93 7.55 -9.77
C ALA A 234 -21.74 9.06 -9.53
N SER A 235 -22.49 9.65 -8.59
CA SER A 235 -22.43 11.06 -8.22
C SER A 235 -21.73 11.30 -6.87
N TYR A 236 -21.02 10.30 -6.35
CA TYR A 236 -20.34 10.42 -5.08
C TYR A 236 -19.20 11.43 -5.16
N GLU A 237 -19.25 12.45 -4.31
CA GLU A 237 -18.17 13.41 -4.10
C GLU A 237 -17.66 13.29 -2.67
N LYS A 238 -16.34 13.15 -2.50
CA LYS A 238 -15.75 13.09 -1.16
C LYS A 238 -15.94 14.41 -0.43
N GLY A 239 -16.19 14.34 0.88
CA GLY A 239 -16.23 15.53 1.73
C GLY A 239 -14.87 16.26 1.78
N GLU A 240 -14.87 17.53 2.18
CA GLU A 240 -13.65 18.36 2.26
C GLU A 240 -12.56 17.72 3.14
N LYS A 241 -12.96 17.13 4.27
CA LYS A 241 -12.08 16.47 5.24
C LYS A 241 -11.89 14.97 4.97
N GLU A 242 -12.56 14.45 3.95
CA GLU A 242 -12.57 13.04 3.64
C GLU A 242 -11.31 12.67 2.83
N SER A 243 -10.65 11.59 3.29
CA SER A 243 -9.54 10.95 2.60
C SER A 243 -10.04 9.69 1.91
N LEU A 244 -9.76 9.56 0.61
CA LEU A 244 -10.27 8.49 -0.23
C LEU A 244 -9.11 7.59 -0.70
N ILE A 245 -9.30 6.28 -0.60
CA ILE A 245 -8.42 5.27 -1.18
C ILE A 245 -9.21 4.56 -2.27
N LEU A 246 -8.70 4.56 -3.51
CA LEU A 246 -9.24 3.71 -4.56
C LEU A 246 -8.54 2.36 -4.49
N ASN A 247 -9.31 1.31 -4.27
CA ASN A 247 -8.87 -0.08 -4.27
C ASN A 247 -9.56 -0.82 -5.42
N LEU A 248 -8.84 -1.00 -6.51
CA LEU A 248 -9.33 -1.61 -7.75
C LEU A 248 -8.81 -3.04 -7.84
N ASP A 249 -9.70 -4.01 -7.95
CA ASP A 249 -9.39 -5.31 -8.54
C ASP A 249 -9.70 -5.27 -10.03
N LEU A 250 -8.80 -5.84 -10.83
CA LEU A 250 -8.97 -5.92 -12.27
C LEU A 250 -9.85 -7.09 -12.70
N ASP A 251 -10.23 -7.99 -11.80
CA ASP A 251 -11.33 -8.92 -12.01
C ASP A 251 -12.68 -8.22 -12.24
N PHE A 252 -12.78 -6.93 -11.93
CA PHE A 252 -13.89 -6.08 -12.39
C PHE A 252 -14.02 -6.07 -13.93
N PHE A 253 -12.96 -6.46 -14.65
CA PHE A 253 -12.94 -6.68 -16.11
C PHE A 253 -12.96 -8.15 -16.51
N ALA A 254 -13.29 -9.07 -15.61
CA ALA A 254 -13.48 -10.49 -15.93
C ALA A 254 -14.68 -10.68 -16.87
N PRO A 255 -14.69 -11.75 -17.69
CA PRO A 255 -15.79 -12.06 -18.61
C PRO A 255 -17.18 -12.04 -17.98
N GLU A 256 -17.29 -12.41 -16.71
CA GLU A 256 -18.49 -12.45 -15.89
C GLU A 256 -19.17 -11.08 -15.80
N LEU A 257 -18.39 -10.00 -15.86
CA LEU A 257 -18.86 -8.62 -15.81
C LEU A 257 -18.87 -7.92 -17.18
N ASP A 258 -18.73 -8.63 -18.30
CA ASP A 258 -18.71 -8.03 -19.65
C ASP A 258 -20.05 -7.42 -20.09
N TYR A 259 -21.14 -7.71 -19.37
CA TYR A 259 -22.42 -7.04 -19.57
C TYR A 259 -22.39 -5.55 -19.19
N ILE A 260 -21.39 -5.12 -18.40
CA ILE A 260 -21.16 -3.71 -18.04
C ILE A 260 -20.22 -3.10 -19.11
N PRO A 261 -20.66 -2.05 -19.83
CA PRO A 261 -19.83 -1.42 -20.86
C PRO A 261 -18.48 -0.92 -20.32
N PHE A 262 -17.40 -1.18 -21.07
CA PHE A 262 -16.05 -0.73 -20.69
C PHE A 262 -15.99 0.76 -20.37
N GLU A 263 -16.64 1.61 -21.16
CA GLU A 263 -16.64 3.07 -20.94
C GLU A 263 -17.31 3.46 -19.62
N ASP A 264 -18.31 2.70 -19.17
CA ASP A 264 -18.94 2.95 -17.86
C ASP A 264 -17.98 2.54 -16.72
N LYS A 265 -17.29 1.40 -16.86
CA LYS A 265 -16.23 0.96 -15.92
C LYS A 265 -15.10 1.99 -15.84
N LYS A 266 -14.57 2.41 -17.00
CA LYS A 266 -13.52 3.42 -17.10
C LYS A 266 -13.97 4.74 -16.46
N ARG A 267 -15.19 5.21 -16.76
CA ARG A 267 -15.73 6.45 -16.19
C ARG A 267 -15.78 6.41 -14.67
N ILE A 268 -16.32 5.35 -14.06
CA ILE A 268 -16.44 5.25 -12.60
C ILE A 268 -15.07 5.10 -11.92
N ILE A 269 -14.15 4.32 -12.50
CA ILE A 269 -12.79 4.16 -11.96
C ILE A 269 -12.06 5.51 -11.99
N LEU A 270 -12.09 6.23 -13.12
CA LEU A 270 -11.43 7.52 -13.25
C LEU A 270 -12.09 8.61 -12.39
N HIS A 271 -13.41 8.53 -12.16
CA HIS A 271 -14.11 9.42 -11.23
C HIS A 271 -13.51 9.35 -9.83
N PHE A 272 -13.33 8.14 -9.30
CA PHE A 272 -12.74 7.94 -7.98
C PHE A 272 -11.23 8.12 -7.95
N ALA A 273 -10.52 7.72 -9.02
CA ALA A 273 -9.07 7.87 -9.10
C ALA A 273 -8.66 9.33 -8.94
N ARG A 274 -9.38 10.28 -9.57
CA ARG A 274 -9.09 11.73 -9.45
C ARG A 274 -9.30 12.30 -8.04
N GLN A 275 -10.13 11.65 -7.23
CA GLN A 275 -10.43 12.06 -5.86
C GLN A 275 -9.52 11.39 -4.82
N ALA A 276 -8.82 10.32 -5.21
CA ALA A 276 -8.05 9.47 -4.32
C ALA A 276 -6.74 10.12 -3.84
N LYS A 277 -6.31 9.75 -2.63
CA LYS A 277 -4.97 9.99 -2.10
C LYS A 277 -3.99 8.86 -2.40
N LEU A 278 -4.54 7.68 -2.65
CA LEU A 278 -3.80 6.46 -2.95
C LEU A 278 -4.66 5.59 -3.87
N ILE A 279 -4.02 5.00 -4.88
CA ILE A 279 -4.61 3.98 -5.75
C ILE A 279 -3.88 2.65 -5.50
N THR A 280 -4.62 1.61 -5.17
CA THR A 280 -4.12 0.23 -5.11
C THR A 280 -4.83 -0.59 -6.17
N VAL A 281 -4.07 -1.36 -6.94
CA VAL A 281 -4.57 -2.17 -8.06
C VAL A 281 -4.07 -3.61 -7.94
N ALA A 282 -5.00 -4.57 -7.88
CA ALA A 282 -4.71 -5.99 -7.97
C ALA A 282 -4.95 -6.50 -9.40
N THR A 283 -4.07 -7.39 -9.89
CA THR A 283 -4.25 -8.05 -11.20
C THR A 283 -4.94 -9.41 -11.10
N SER A 284 -5.08 -9.95 -9.88
CA SER A 284 -5.93 -11.07 -9.48
C SER A 284 -5.92 -12.26 -10.43
N PRO A 285 -4.76 -12.93 -10.57
CA PRO A 285 -4.53 -13.94 -11.61
C PRO A 285 -5.36 -15.22 -11.46
N PHE A 286 -6.06 -15.41 -10.34
CA PHE A 286 -7.03 -16.49 -10.18
C PHE A 286 -8.38 -16.17 -10.83
N PHE A 287 -8.79 -14.91 -10.81
CA PHE A 287 -10.11 -14.43 -11.22
C PHE A 287 -10.12 -13.87 -12.65
N ILE A 288 -8.99 -13.35 -13.14
CA ILE A 288 -8.86 -12.84 -14.51
C ILE A 288 -7.55 -13.27 -15.17
N ASP A 289 -7.57 -13.43 -16.50
CA ASP A 289 -6.34 -13.64 -17.27
C ASP A 289 -5.38 -12.45 -17.09
N GLN A 290 -4.12 -12.76 -16.74
CA GLN A 290 -3.12 -11.77 -16.38
C GLN A 290 -2.83 -10.77 -17.53
N LYS A 291 -2.90 -11.20 -18.80
CA LYS A 291 -2.68 -10.29 -19.93
C LYS A 291 -3.88 -9.36 -20.11
N ARG A 292 -5.10 -9.89 -19.98
CA ARG A 292 -6.33 -9.09 -20.01
C ARG A 292 -6.32 -8.05 -18.89
N ALA A 293 -5.97 -8.42 -17.66
CA ALA A 293 -5.86 -7.49 -16.54
C ALA A 293 -4.89 -6.33 -16.86
N ILE A 294 -3.67 -6.63 -17.29
CA ILE A 294 -2.66 -5.62 -17.64
C ILE A 294 -3.12 -4.73 -18.81
N GLU A 295 -3.77 -5.31 -19.82
CA GLU A 295 -4.35 -4.56 -20.94
C GLU A 295 -5.42 -3.57 -20.47
N MET A 296 -6.35 -4.01 -19.61
CA MET A 296 -7.43 -3.15 -19.10
C MET A 296 -6.88 -2.04 -18.22
N LEU A 297 -5.90 -2.32 -17.36
CA LEU A 297 -5.19 -1.29 -16.59
C LEU A 297 -4.61 -0.20 -17.50
N GLY A 298 -3.96 -0.61 -18.60
CA GLY A 298 -3.43 0.32 -19.61
C GLY A 298 -4.51 1.20 -20.23
N LYS A 299 -5.64 0.61 -20.66
CA LYS A 299 -6.74 1.33 -21.31
C LYS A 299 -7.49 2.28 -20.37
N VAL A 300 -7.70 1.88 -19.11
CA VAL A 300 -8.42 2.69 -18.11
C VAL A 300 -7.64 3.94 -17.77
N PHE A 301 -6.34 3.79 -17.50
CA PHE A 301 -5.48 4.88 -17.05
C PHE A 301 -4.71 5.57 -18.18
N GLU A 302 -4.96 5.16 -19.44
CA GLU A 302 -4.40 5.73 -20.67
C GLU A 302 -2.87 5.68 -20.71
N PHE A 303 -2.30 4.59 -20.19
CA PHE A 303 -0.86 4.37 -20.24
C PHE A 303 -0.43 3.96 -21.66
N GLY A 304 0.02 4.95 -22.46
CA GLY A 304 0.52 4.72 -23.82
C GLY A 304 -0.09 5.63 -24.90
N GLU A 305 -0.99 6.55 -24.55
CA GLU A 305 -1.63 7.49 -25.49
C GLU A 305 -1.01 8.90 -25.49
N ASN A 306 0.27 9.04 -25.10
CA ASN A 306 1.02 10.31 -25.17
C ASN A 306 1.96 10.37 -26.38
#